data_AF-A0A2N1D139-F1
#
_entry.id   AF-A0A2N1D139-F1
#
_cell.length_a   1.000
_cell.length_b   1.000
_cell.length_c   1.000
_cell.angle_alpha   90.00
_cell.angle_beta   90.00
_cell.angle_gamma   90.00
#
_symmetry.space_group_name_H-M   'P 1'
#
loop_
_entity.id
_entity.type
_entity.pdbx_description
1 polymer ?
#
loop_
_entity_poly.entity_id
_entity_poly.type
_entity_poly.pdbx_seq_one_letter_code
_entity_poly.pdbx_strand_id
1 'polypeptide(L)'
;MNTLNTRQQAQLAFIASNAELEVGHPDDCPLPLATLATTDGSEDYVSRVLSGGLTAHVYRIEAQGRSWTLKRARERCLVQNTDGQTSFLNEVQRRADLRELKRDPILGERLVGIVDTCYGSYRQGVLLSPWIEGDPIAVWDERQLTQLFEMLVALLLGGLFEWDLCPGNTLDDGHVRLFDFGYMYRFDPLRQFNSNGTEMPQFHAAERFETRQYFAHLLTLEQREEPLALAAFALEKRIALEAYGRLHMELDARGASSTVLDWLAGIIGEWKHAMRGDLEALYLKEAWRSHWLDLHDDLSGQTCTASTLARIGWLERTTRERHGDLQRLLPVEPQRQLIEELRRARQLAERWQIA
;
A
#
# COMPACT_ATOMS: atom_id res chain seq x y z
N MET A 1 7.55 -3.69 -24.63
CA MET A 1 8.45 -2.99 -23.69
C MET A 1 7.80 -3.07 -22.32
N ASN A 2 8.53 -3.50 -21.28
CA ASN A 2 7.97 -3.63 -19.94
C ASN A 2 7.59 -2.23 -19.40
N THR A 3 6.34 -2.07 -18.96
CA THR A 3 5.75 -0.82 -18.44
C THR A 3 6.59 -0.20 -17.32
N LEU A 4 7.23 -1.03 -16.50
CA LEU A 4 8.11 -0.61 -15.41
C LEU A 4 9.28 0.26 -15.93
N ASN A 5 9.89 -0.15 -17.04
CA ASN A 5 11.05 0.53 -17.61
C ASN A 5 10.63 1.88 -18.23
N THR A 6 9.48 1.94 -18.89
CA THR A 6 8.95 3.19 -19.45
C THR A 6 8.62 4.21 -18.36
N ARG A 7 8.04 3.78 -17.23
CA ARG A 7 7.76 4.66 -16.09
C ARG A 7 9.03 5.29 -15.52
N GLN A 8 10.02 4.46 -15.21
CA GLN A 8 11.29 4.91 -14.64
C GLN A 8 12.01 5.87 -15.58
N GLN A 9 12.01 5.60 -16.88
CA GLN A 9 12.56 6.50 -17.89
C GLN A 9 11.87 7.86 -17.90
N ALA A 10 10.53 7.90 -17.83
CA ALA A 10 9.78 9.15 -17.80
C ALA A 10 10.08 9.98 -16.54
N GLN A 11 10.18 9.33 -15.38
CA GLN A 11 10.56 9.99 -14.12
C GLN A 11 11.98 10.55 -14.20
N LEU A 12 12.95 9.76 -14.67
CA LEU A 12 14.34 10.21 -14.84
C LEU A 12 14.45 11.37 -15.85
N ALA A 13 13.70 11.32 -16.95
CA ALA A 13 13.64 12.41 -17.92
C ALA A 13 13.07 13.69 -17.31
N PHE A 14 12.02 13.59 -16.49
CA PHE A 14 11.47 14.74 -15.77
C PHE A 14 12.51 15.34 -14.81
N ILE A 15 13.21 14.51 -14.03
CA ILE A 15 14.28 14.97 -13.13
C ILE A 15 15.34 15.75 -13.92
N ALA A 16 15.82 15.17 -15.03
CA ALA A 16 16.85 15.75 -15.89
C ALA A 16 16.40 17.04 -16.59
N SER A 17 15.11 17.21 -16.85
CA SER A 17 14.56 18.41 -17.53
C SER A 17 14.66 19.70 -16.69
N ASN A 18 14.95 19.59 -15.40
CA ASN A 18 14.88 20.67 -14.43
C ASN A 18 13.49 21.35 -14.31
N ALA A 19 12.43 20.74 -14.86
CA ALA A 19 11.08 21.23 -14.73
C ALA A 19 10.58 21.16 -13.27
N GLU A 20 9.70 22.09 -12.91
CA GLU A 20 8.98 22.09 -11.65
C GLU A 20 7.63 21.38 -11.81
N LEU A 21 7.19 20.73 -10.73
CA LEU A 21 5.84 20.22 -10.56
C LEU A 21 5.28 20.76 -9.25
N GLU A 22 4.23 21.57 -9.39
CA GLU A 22 3.52 22.17 -8.26
C GLU A 22 2.08 21.63 -8.15
N VAL A 23 1.62 21.48 -6.91
CA VAL A 23 0.24 21.13 -6.57
C VAL A 23 -0.27 22.20 -5.60
N GLY A 24 -1.32 22.92 -5.98
CA GLY A 24 -1.82 24.06 -5.19
C GLY A 24 -1.05 25.34 -5.44
N HIS A 25 -1.26 26.33 -4.57
CA HIS A 25 -0.60 27.63 -4.67
C HIS A 25 0.23 27.90 -3.41
N PRO A 26 1.43 28.47 -3.51
CA PRO A 26 2.26 28.76 -2.34
C PRO A 26 1.57 29.71 -1.35
N ASP A 27 0.68 30.58 -1.81
CA ASP A 27 -0.11 31.49 -0.96
C ASP A 27 -1.16 30.76 -0.09
N ASP A 28 -1.49 29.51 -0.42
CA ASP A 28 -2.36 28.66 0.41
C ASP A 28 -1.61 28.07 1.61
N CYS A 29 -0.27 28.16 1.62
CA CYS A 29 0.54 27.66 2.72
C CYS A 29 0.36 28.50 3.99
N PRO A 30 0.36 27.87 5.17
CA PRO A 30 0.20 28.59 6.44
C PRO A 30 1.47 29.33 6.88
N LEU A 31 2.62 29.01 6.26
CA LEU A 31 3.93 29.65 6.45
C LEU A 31 4.58 29.88 5.06
N PRO A 32 5.52 30.84 4.93
CA PRO A 32 6.23 31.06 3.67
C PRO A 32 6.94 29.81 3.17
N LEU A 33 6.90 29.57 1.85
CA LEU A 33 7.51 28.38 1.26
C LEU A 33 9.01 28.23 1.58
N ALA A 34 9.76 29.34 1.58
CA ALA A 34 11.17 29.33 1.96
C ALA A 34 11.38 28.82 3.39
N THR A 35 10.47 29.15 4.32
CA THR A 35 10.49 28.66 5.70
C THR A 35 10.23 27.16 5.74
N LEU A 36 9.20 26.68 5.03
CA LEU A 36 8.85 25.24 4.97
C LEU A 36 9.97 24.40 4.36
N ALA A 37 10.64 24.90 3.33
CA ALA A 37 11.75 24.20 2.67
C ALA A 37 12.99 24.08 3.57
N THR A 38 13.21 25.02 4.49
CA THR A 38 14.35 24.99 5.40
C THR A 38 14.06 24.36 6.75
N THR A 39 12.79 24.04 7.07
CA THR A 39 12.39 23.46 8.36
C THR A 39 13.22 22.24 8.72
N ASP A 40 13.88 22.26 9.88
CA ASP A 40 14.73 21.16 10.34
C ASP A 40 14.20 20.45 11.60
N GLY A 41 13.24 21.06 12.30
CA GLY A 41 12.61 20.54 13.50
C GLY A 41 13.02 21.25 14.79
N SER A 42 13.94 22.22 14.72
CA SER A 42 14.35 23.05 15.85
C SER A 42 13.44 24.25 16.10
N GLU A 43 12.53 24.54 15.16
CA GLU A 43 11.70 25.73 15.19
C GLU A 43 10.51 25.61 16.15
N ASP A 44 10.13 26.72 16.79
CA ASP A 44 9.03 26.77 17.78
C ASP A 44 7.66 26.34 17.22
N TYR A 45 7.47 26.48 15.90
CA TYR A 45 6.24 26.05 15.22
C TYR A 45 6.22 24.55 14.92
N VAL A 46 7.30 23.80 15.18
CA VAL A 46 7.34 22.34 15.00
C VAL A 46 6.96 21.67 16.31
N SER A 47 5.79 21.03 16.34
CA SER A 47 5.30 20.32 17.53
C SER A 47 5.75 18.86 17.59
N ARG A 48 6.13 18.26 16.45
CA ARG A 48 6.62 16.88 16.39
C ARG A 48 7.57 16.63 15.22
N VAL A 49 8.64 15.89 15.47
CA VAL A 49 9.50 15.30 14.44
C VAL A 49 9.20 13.80 14.34
N LEU A 50 8.84 13.32 13.15
CA LEU A 50 8.63 11.90 12.88
C LEU A 50 9.89 11.31 12.23
N SER A 51 10.75 10.74 13.07
CA SER A 51 11.97 10.06 12.66
C SER A 51 11.65 8.67 12.11
N GLY A 52 11.42 8.55 10.80
CA GLY A 52 11.16 7.26 10.16
C GLY A 52 11.15 7.25 8.62
N GLY A 53 11.00 8.41 7.97
CA GLY A 53 10.98 8.45 6.51
C GLY A 53 12.34 8.16 5.87
N LEU A 54 12.41 7.16 4.99
CA LEU A 54 13.61 6.81 4.22
C LEU A 54 13.90 7.84 3.10
N THR A 55 12.86 8.51 2.61
CA THR A 55 12.91 9.40 1.44
C THR A 55 12.71 10.87 1.82
N ALA A 56 12.09 11.14 2.98
CA ALA A 56 11.75 12.47 3.45
C ALA A 56 11.86 12.58 4.98
N HIS A 57 12.03 13.81 5.44
CA HIS A 57 11.76 14.23 6.82
C HIS A 57 10.27 14.54 6.94
N VAL A 58 9.63 14.16 8.05
CA VAL A 58 8.22 14.45 8.29
C VAL A 58 8.07 15.17 9.63
N TYR A 59 7.35 16.29 9.61
CA TYR A 59 7.13 17.16 10.75
C TYR A 59 5.63 17.40 10.95
N ARG A 60 5.20 17.50 12.21
CA ARG A 60 3.95 18.18 12.57
C ARG A 60 4.30 19.64 12.84
N ILE A 61 3.67 20.55 12.12
CA ILE A 61 3.83 21.99 12.32
C ILE A 61 2.51 22.64 12.73
N GLU A 62 2.59 23.64 13.59
CA GLU A 62 1.45 24.42 14.09
C GLU A 62 1.46 25.81 13.45
N ALA A 63 0.46 26.11 12.62
CA ALA A 63 0.38 27.39 11.94
C ALA A 63 -1.07 27.76 11.61
N GLN A 64 -1.40 29.04 11.78
CA GLN A 64 -2.75 29.59 11.61
C GLN A 64 -3.83 28.86 12.44
N GLY A 65 -3.47 28.42 13.65
CA GLY A 65 -4.39 27.73 14.57
C GLY A 65 -4.75 26.30 14.15
N ARG A 66 -3.97 25.68 13.26
CA ARG A 66 -4.16 24.31 12.79
C ARG A 66 -2.83 23.56 12.77
N SER A 67 -2.92 22.24 12.86
CA SER A 67 -1.78 21.35 12.70
C SER A 67 -1.68 20.86 11.25
N TRP A 68 -0.45 20.78 10.76
CA TRP A 68 -0.13 20.36 9.40
C TRP A 68 0.96 19.29 9.39
N THR A 69 0.91 18.42 8.39
CA THR A 69 2.01 17.50 8.08
C THR A 69 2.88 18.13 7.00
N LEU A 70 4.12 18.45 7.35
CA LEU A 70 5.15 18.87 6.41
C LEU A 70 6.06 17.67 6.11
N LYS A 71 6.04 17.19 4.86
CA LYS A 71 6.98 16.22 4.33
C LYS A 71 8.02 16.95 3.48
N ARG A 72 9.27 16.96 3.94
CA ARG A 72 10.41 17.58 3.27
C ARG A 72 11.31 16.52 2.67
N ALA A 73 11.58 16.59 1.37
CA ALA A 73 12.51 15.69 0.69
C ALA A 73 13.89 15.73 1.37
N ARG A 74 14.53 14.56 1.52
CA ARG A 74 15.92 14.49 1.99
C ARG A 74 16.86 15.01 0.91
N GLU A 75 17.95 15.66 1.30
CA GLU A 75 19.03 16.03 0.39
C GLU A 75 19.67 14.77 -0.22
N ARG A 76 19.67 13.66 0.54
CA ARG A 76 20.06 12.33 0.08
C ARG A 76 19.00 11.30 0.46
N CYS A 77 18.30 10.76 -0.53
CA CYS A 77 17.40 9.63 -0.35
C CYS A 77 18.17 8.41 0.19
N LEU A 78 17.65 7.75 1.22
CA LEU A 78 18.28 6.57 1.81
C LEU A 78 18.04 5.30 0.96
N VAL A 79 16.97 5.28 0.16
CA VAL A 79 16.67 4.19 -0.78
C VAL A 79 17.44 4.42 -2.09
N GLN A 80 18.29 3.46 -2.46
CA GLN A 80 19.24 3.61 -3.57
C GLN A 80 18.74 3.09 -4.93
N ASN A 81 17.63 2.33 -4.96
CA ASN A 81 17.05 1.89 -6.22
C ASN A 81 16.32 3.05 -6.94
N THR A 82 16.04 2.90 -8.24
CA THR A 82 15.43 3.95 -9.07
C THR A 82 14.07 4.40 -8.55
N ASP A 83 13.24 3.46 -8.09
CA ASP A 83 11.91 3.77 -7.56
C ASP A 83 12.01 4.58 -6.25
N GLY A 84 12.97 4.26 -5.39
CA GLY A 84 13.27 5.01 -4.18
C GLY A 84 13.77 6.43 -4.46
N GLN A 85 14.71 6.58 -5.40
CA GLN A 85 15.23 7.90 -5.80
C GLN A 85 14.18 8.79 -6.47
N THR A 86 13.19 8.18 -7.14
CA THR A 86 12.09 8.90 -7.81
C THR A 86 10.84 9.01 -6.94
N SER A 87 10.81 8.41 -5.75
CA SER A 87 9.63 8.32 -4.88
C SER A 87 9.02 9.67 -4.51
N PHE A 88 9.84 10.69 -4.19
CA PHE A 88 9.31 12.01 -3.85
C PHE A 88 8.66 12.70 -5.07
N LEU A 89 9.30 12.62 -6.25
CA LEU A 89 8.67 13.07 -7.50
C LEU A 89 7.35 12.34 -7.74
N ASN A 90 7.37 11.01 -7.57
CA ASN A 90 6.19 10.19 -7.76
C ASN A 90 5.08 10.59 -6.80
N GLU A 91 5.38 10.84 -5.53
CA GLU A 91 4.38 11.29 -4.56
C GLU A 91 3.77 12.63 -4.97
N VAL A 92 4.56 13.63 -5.37
CA VAL A 92 4.03 14.93 -5.84
C VAL A 92 3.13 14.73 -7.07
N GLN A 93 3.53 13.88 -8.03
CA GLN A 93 2.70 13.50 -9.18
C GLN A 93 1.38 12.86 -8.73
N ARG A 94 1.44 11.92 -7.77
CA ARG A 94 0.25 11.25 -7.26
C ARG A 94 -0.66 12.18 -6.47
N ARG A 95 -0.12 13.16 -5.74
CA ARG A 95 -0.93 14.21 -5.10
C ARG A 95 -1.67 15.06 -6.14
N ALA A 96 -1.04 15.37 -7.28
CA ALA A 96 -1.69 16.08 -8.38
C ALA A 96 -2.86 15.24 -8.95
N ASP A 97 -2.59 13.95 -9.22
CA ASP A 97 -3.58 13.00 -9.75
C ASP A 97 -4.78 12.83 -8.82
N LEU A 98 -4.53 12.65 -7.52
CA LEU A 98 -5.56 12.50 -6.51
C LEU A 98 -6.40 13.78 -6.35
N ARG A 99 -5.78 14.97 -6.46
CA ARG A 99 -6.51 16.24 -6.43
C ARG A 99 -7.43 16.40 -7.63
N GLU A 100 -7.02 15.93 -8.80
CA GLU A 100 -7.88 15.89 -9.99
C GLU A 100 -9.00 14.87 -9.81
N LEU A 101 -8.67 13.64 -9.39
CA LEU A 101 -9.64 12.56 -9.21
C LEU A 101 -10.72 12.90 -8.17
N LYS A 102 -10.36 13.60 -7.10
CA LYS A 102 -11.29 14.07 -6.06
C LYS A 102 -12.32 15.10 -6.56
N ARG A 103 -12.12 15.70 -7.74
CA ARG A 103 -13.10 16.60 -8.36
C ARG A 103 -14.19 15.84 -9.12
N ASP A 104 -13.99 14.55 -9.40
CA ASP A 104 -15.04 13.71 -9.94
C ASP A 104 -16.16 13.56 -8.88
N PRO A 105 -17.42 13.87 -9.21
CA PRO A 105 -18.50 13.88 -8.22
C PRO A 105 -18.84 12.49 -7.67
N ILE A 106 -18.52 11.41 -8.39
CA ILE A 106 -18.80 10.03 -7.98
C ILE A 106 -17.61 9.47 -7.22
N LEU A 107 -16.39 9.64 -7.75
CA LEU A 107 -15.20 9.08 -7.14
C LEU A 107 -14.71 9.93 -5.94
N GLY A 108 -14.92 11.24 -5.97
CA GLY A 108 -14.47 12.16 -4.93
C GLY A 108 -15.02 11.83 -3.55
N GLU A 109 -16.32 11.52 -3.45
CA GLU A 109 -16.96 11.13 -2.18
C GLU A 109 -16.33 9.86 -1.59
N ARG A 110 -16.00 8.89 -2.45
CA ARG A 110 -15.36 7.62 -2.06
C ARG A 110 -13.89 7.77 -1.69
N LEU A 111 -13.28 8.91 -2.02
CA LEU A 111 -11.87 9.22 -1.75
C LEU A 111 -11.69 10.15 -0.54
N VAL A 112 -12.73 10.36 0.27
CA VAL A 112 -12.67 11.22 1.47
C VAL A 112 -11.62 10.77 2.48
N GLY A 113 -11.31 9.47 2.55
CA GLY A 113 -10.26 8.93 3.41
C GLY A 113 -8.84 9.13 2.87
N ILE A 114 -8.67 9.52 1.60
CA ILE A 114 -7.34 9.91 1.08
C ILE A 114 -6.99 11.29 1.65
N VAL A 115 -5.78 11.46 2.18
CA VAL A 115 -5.34 12.77 2.67
C VAL A 115 -5.36 13.85 1.57
N ASP A 116 -5.76 15.08 1.92
CA ASP A 116 -5.70 16.22 1.00
C ASP A 116 -4.29 16.78 0.88
N THR A 117 -4.02 17.48 -0.24
CA THR A 117 -2.79 18.24 -0.43
C THR A 117 -3.12 19.71 -0.49
N CYS A 118 -2.58 20.45 0.49
CA CYS A 118 -2.61 21.91 0.48
C CYS A 118 -1.62 22.43 -0.56
N TYR A 119 -0.36 22.01 -0.42
CA TYR A 119 0.71 22.42 -1.31
C TYR A 119 1.69 21.28 -1.58
N GLY A 120 2.28 21.27 -2.77
CA GLY A 120 3.41 20.42 -3.12
C GLY A 120 4.30 21.11 -4.13
N SER A 121 5.62 21.03 -3.97
CA SER A 121 6.61 21.44 -4.97
C SER A 121 7.72 20.40 -5.00
N TYR A 122 7.99 19.90 -6.20
CA TYR A 122 9.05 18.93 -6.40
C TYR A 122 10.43 19.55 -6.19
N ARG A 123 10.72 20.72 -6.79
CA ARG A 123 12.08 21.30 -6.71
C ARG A 123 12.39 21.92 -5.37
N GLN A 124 11.40 22.47 -4.68
CA GLN A 124 11.57 22.94 -3.31
C GLN A 124 11.57 21.80 -2.30
N GLY A 125 11.23 20.57 -2.71
CA GLY A 125 11.24 19.40 -1.85
C GLY A 125 10.20 19.46 -0.74
N VAL A 126 9.04 20.10 -0.98
CA VAL A 126 8.01 20.33 0.05
C VAL A 126 6.70 19.67 -0.36
N LEU A 127 6.09 18.94 0.57
CA LEU A 127 4.72 18.46 0.52
C LEU A 127 4.02 18.81 1.83
N LEU A 128 2.87 19.47 1.72
CA LEU A 128 2.08 19.94 2.85
C LEU A 128 0.65 19.41 2.76
N SER A 129 0.21 18.75 3.82
CA SER A 129 -1.16 18.29 4.00
C SER A 129 -1.70 18.65 5.38
N PRO A 130 -3.02 18.69 5.58
CA PRO A 130 -3.59 18.71 6.91
C PRO A 130 -3.03 17.57 7.77
N TRP A 131 -2.82 17.83 9.04
CA TRP A 131 -2.43 16.78 9.99
C TRP A 131 -3.62 15.84 10.22
N ILE A 132 -3.34 14.53 10.28
CA ILE A 132 -4.34 13.51 10.57
C ILE A 132 -4.30 13.25 12.08
N GLU A 133 -5.38 13.59 12.79
CA GLU A 133 -5.55 13.27 14.21
C GLU A 133 -6.09 11.85 14.38
N GLY A 134 -5.36 10.88 13.83
CA GLY A 134 -5.73 9.46 13.84
C GLY A 134 -4.65 8.59 14.43
N ASP A 135 -5.05 7.38 14.85
CA ASP A 135 -4.17 6.38 15.43
C ASP A 135 -3.84 5.26 14.42
N PRO A 136 -2.68 4.58 14.58
CA PRO A 136 -2.38 3.39 13.78
C PRO A 136 -3.45 2.31 13.92
N ILE A 137 -3.83 1.70 12.80
CA ILE A 137 -4.85 0.64 12.77
C ILE A 137 -4.23 -0.69 13.21
N ALA A 138 -4.46 -1.07 14.47
CA ALA A 138 -4.00 -2.35 15.03
C ALA A 138 -4.98 -3.51 14.80
N VAL A 139 -6.28 -3.20 14.69
CA VAL A 139 -7.37 -4.16 14.47
C VAL A 139 -8.25 -3.63 13.35
N TRP A 140 -8.73 -4.54 12.51
CA TRP A 140 -9.58 -4.24 11.37
C TRP A 140 -11.01 -4.73 11.62
N ASP A 141 -11.93 -3.79 11.82
CA ASP A 141 -13.36 -4.05 11.91
C ASP A 141 -14.07 -3.92 10.55
N GLU A 142 -15.37 -4.22 10.54
CA GLU A 142 -16.20 -4.15 9.32
C GLU A 142 -16.27 -2.74 8.71
N ARG A 143 -16.30 -1.68 9.54
CA ARG A 143 -16.33 -0.28 9.06
C ARG A 143 -15.02 0.03 8.34
N GLN A 144 -13.89 -0.27 8.97
CA GLN A 144 -12.57 0.03 8.43
C GLN A 144 -12.31 -0.72 7.13
N LEU A 145 -12.63 -2.02 7.10
CA LEU A 145 -12.53 -2.82 5.88
C LEU A 145 -13.41 -2.25 4.77
N THR A 146 -14.67 -1.93 5.06
CA THR A 146 -15.60 -1.35 4.06
C THR A 146 -15.06 -0.03 3.50
N GLN A 147 -14.64 0.89 4.36
CA GLN A 147 -14.06 2.18 3.95
C GLN A 147 -12.80 2.00 3.12
N LEU A 148 -11.90 1.09 3.51
CA LEU A 148 -10.69 0.80 2.75
C LEU A 148 -11.04 0.28 1.36
N PHE A 149 -11.89 -0.74 1.26
CA PHE A 149 -12.25 -1.34 -0.03
C PHE A 149 -12.97 -0.35 -0.95
N GLU A 150 -13.79 0.56 -0.41
CA GLU A 150 -14.41 1.63 -1.18
C GLU A 150 -13.36 2.60 -1.77
N MET A 151 -12.38 3.02 -0.97
CA MET A 151 -11.27 3.83 -1.45
C MET A 151 -10.46 3.11 -2.51
N LEU A 152 -10.13 1.83 -2.30
CA LEU A 152 -9.36 1.02 -3.25
C LEU A 152 -10.09 0.88 -4.59
N VAL A 153 -11.39 0.63 -4.58
CA VAL A 153 -12.20 0.60 -5.80
C VAL A 153 -12.17 1.95 -6.51
N ALA A 154 -12.32 3.06 -5.79
CA ALA A 154 -12.27 4.39 -6.38
C ALA A 154 -10.91 4.72 -7.01
N LEU A 155 -9.81 4.34 -6.35
CA LEU A 155 -8.45 4.48 -6.89
C LEU A 155 -8.28 3.67 -8.18
N LEU A 156 -8.69 2.39 -8.18
CA LEU A 156 -8.60 1.54 -9.36
C LEU A 156 -9.41 2.08 -10.53
N LEU A 157 -10.65 2.53 -10.27
CA LEU A 157 -11.50 3.16 -11.29
C LEU A 157 -10.90 4.45 -11.85
N GLY A 158 -10.15 5.19 -11.03
CA GLY A 158 -9.39 6.38 -11.39
C GLY A 158 -8.04 6.08 -12.07
N GLY A 159 -7.70 4.81 -12.29
CA GLY A 159 -6.43 4.41 -12.90
C GLY A 159 -5.21 4.62 -12.00
N LEU A 160 -5.39 4.50 -10.68
CA LEU A 160 -4.32 4.56 -9.67
C LEU A 160 -4.23 3.24 -8.90
N PHE A 161 -3.03 2.69 -8.83
CA PHE A 161 -2.76 1.44 -8.12
C PHE A 161 -1.75 1.70 -6.99
N GLU A 162 -2.15 1.44 -5.75
CA GLU A 162 -1.30 1.53 -4.56
C GLU A 162 -0.58 0.20 -4.33
N TRP A 163 0.75 0.24 -4.20
CA TRP A 163 1.58 -0.94 -3.99
C TRP A 163 1.98 -1.13 -2.52
N ASP A 164 1.96 -0.07 -1.71
CA ASP A 164 2.49 -0.06 -0.36
C ASP A 164 1.44 0.32 0.69
N LEU A 165 0.40 -0.50 0.80
CA LEU A 165 -0.61 -0.45 1.87
C LEU A 165 -0.06 -1.04 3.18
N CYS A 166 1.07 -0.52 3.67
CA CYS A 166 1.66 -0.96 4.93
C CYS A 166 1.02 -0.24 6.13
N PRO A 167 1.13 -0.77 7.36
CA PRO A 167 0.57 -0.13 8.56
C PRO A 167 1.05 1.30 8.79
N GLY A 168 2.25 1.65 8.31
CA GLY A 168 2.82 3.00 8.41
C GLY A 168 2.11 4.05 7.54
N ASN A 169 1.28 3.61 6.58
CA ASN A 169 0.60 4.46 5.60
C ASN A 169 -0.93 4.52 5.84
N THR A 170 -1.39 3.98 6.97
CA THR A 170 -2.81 3.95 7.35
C THR A 170 -3.01 4.45 8.77
N LEU A 171 -3.99 5.34 8.97
CA LEU A 171 -4.45 5.80 10.29
C LEU A 171 -5.97 5.73 10.35
N ASP A 172 -6.54 5.81 11.54
CA ASP A 172 -7.98 5.96 11.74
C ASP A 172 -8.28 7.10 12.72
N ASP A 173 -9.01 8.09 12.26
CA ASP A 173 -9.50 9.25 13.03
C ASP A 173 -11.01 9.20 13.29
N GLY A 174 -11.60 8.00 13.19
CA GLY A 174 -13.03 7.78 12.99
C GLY A 174 -13.38 7.50 11.52
N HIS A 175 -12.44 7.73 10.60
CA HIS A 175 -12.42 7.20 9.24
C HIS A 175 -11.03 6.66 8.91
N VAL A 176 -10.96 5.60 8.10
CA VAL A 176 -9.67 5.12 7.57
C VAL A 176 -9.05 6.21 6.69
N ARG A 177 -7.80 6.56 7.00
CA ARG A 177 -6.99 7.53 6.27
C ARG A 177 -5.82 6.86 5.56
N LEU A 178 -5.68 7.13 4.26
CA LEU A 178 -4.51 6.73 3.48
C LEU A 178 -3.64 7.95 3.16
N PHE A 179 -2.33 7.77 3.28
CA PHE A 179 -1.32 8.76 2.98
C PHE A 179 -0.02 8.07 2.53
N ASP A 180 0.96 8.87 2.10
CA ASP A 180 2.24 8.41 1.52
C ASP A 180 2.09 7.59 0.23
N PHE A 181 1.91 8.30 -0.89
CA PHE A 181 1.67 7.70 -2.20
C PHE A 181 2.94 7.54 -3.03
N GLY A 182 4.10 7.40 -2.36
CA GLY A 182 5.41 7.28 -3.01
C GLY A 182 5.52 6.08 -3.96
N TYR A 183 4.73 5.02 -3.71
CA TYR A 183 4.68 3.81 -4.53
C TYR A 183 3.33 3.59 -5.23
N MET A 184 2.49 4.63 -5.32
CA MET A 184 1.29 4.59 -6.16
C MET A 184 1.64 4.91 -7.60
N TYR A 185 1.06 4.17 -8.55
CA TYR A 185 1.33 4.35 -9.97
C TYR A 185 0.07 4.36 -10.82
N ARG A 186 0.13 5.14 -11.91
CA ARG A 186 -0.91 5.19 -12.93
C ARG A 186 -0.96 3.90 -13.74
N PHE A 187 -2.15 3.53 -14.17
CA PHE A 187 -2.41 2.45 -15.12
C PHE A 187 -3.71 2.71 -15.88
N ASP A 188 -3.96 1.99 -16.97
CA ASP A 188 -5.23 2.03 -17.70
C ASP A 188 -6.16 0.93 -17.16
N PRO A 189 -7.17 1.24 -16.32
CA PRO A 189 -8.01 0.24 -15.69
C PRO A 189 -8.96 -0.45 -16.68
N LEU A 190 -9.11 0.06 -17.90
CA LEU A 190 -9.91 -0.57 -18.94
C LEU A 190 -9.13 -1.65 -19.70
N ARG A 191 -7.80 -1.65 -19.60
CA ARG A 191 -6.93 -2.54 -20.40
C ARG A 191 -5.88 -3.31 -19.59
N GLN A 192 -5.63 -2.92 -18.35
CA GLN A 192 -4.53 -3.41 -17.53
C GLN A 192 -5.04 -3.86 -16.16
N PHE A 193 -4.35 -4.83 -15.56
CA PHE A 193 -4.68 -5.35 -14.23
C PHE A 193 -4.18 -4.40 -13.12
N ASN A 194 -3.00 -3.83 -13.34
CA ASN A 194 -2.32 -2.90 -12.45
C ASN A 194 -1.29 -2.08 -13.26
N SER A 195 -0.43 -1.31 -12.58
CA SER A 195 0.59 -0.47 -13.23
C SER A 195 1.69 -1.25 -13.98
N ASN A 196 1.74 -2.57 -13.87
CA ASN A 196 2.62 -3.43 -14.67
C ASN A 196 1.88 -4.03 -15.88
N GLY A 197 0.73 -3.46 -16.27
CA GLY A 197 -0.04 -3.93 -17.41
C GLY A 197 -0.80 -5.21 -17.06
N THR A 198 -0.61 -6.24 -17.89
CA THR A 198 -1.22 -7.57 -17.70
C THR A 198 -0.21 -8.63 -17.27
N GLU A 199 1.04 -8.27 -17.02
CA GLU A 199 2.14 -9.21 -16.76
C GLU A 199 2.11 -9.81 -15.35
N MET A 200 1.44 -9.14 -14.40
CA MET A 200 1.40 -9.57 -13.00
C MET A 200 -0.05 -9.67 -12.48
N PRO A 201 -0.85 -10.64 -12.97
CA PRO A 201 -2.26 -10.80 -12.58
C PRO A 201 -2.48 -11.15 -11.12
N GLN A 202 -1.45 -11.63 -10.42
CA GLN A 202 -1.52 -11.98 -9.00
C GLN A 202 -1.58 -10.75 -8.09
N PHE A 203 -1.22 -9.55 -8.59
CA PHE A 203 -1.22 -8.33 -7.80
C PHE A 203 -2.48 -7.51 -8.09
N HIS A 204 -3.35 -7.42 -7.08
CA HIS A 204 -4.58 -6.62 -7.08
C HIS A 204 -4.74 -5.91 -5.74
N ALA A 205 -5.68 -4.96 -5.62
CA ALA A 205 -5.76 -4.10 -4.43
C ALA A 205 -6.02 -4.85 -3.12
N ALA A 206 -6.98 -5.81 -3.11
CA ALA A 206 -7.23 -6.67 -1.94
C ALA A 206 -5.95 -7.41 -1.53
N GLU A 207 -5.22 -7.92 -2.52
CA GLU A 207 -4.00 -8.66 -2.31
C GLU A 207 -2.87 -7.79 -1.76
N ARG A 208 -2.71 -6.56 -2.24
CA ARG A 208 -1.71 -5.62 -1.72
C ARG A 208 -2.00 -5.29 -0.25
N PHE A 209 -3.26 -5.04 0.08
CA PHE A 209 -3.70 -4.83 1.45
C PHE A 209 -3.41 -6.07 2.33
N GLU A 210 -3.77 -7.25 1.84
CA GLU A 210 -3.54 -8.52 2.51
C GLU A 210 -2.06 -8.76 2.83
N THR A 211 -1.21 -8.63 1.83
CA THR A 211 0.23 -8.89 1.92
C THR A 211 0.89 -7.91 2.88
N ARG A 212 0.68 -6.62 2.64
CA ARG A 212 1.40 -5.53 3.31
C ARG A 212 0.86 -5.22 4.71
N GLN A 213 -0.36 -5.65 5.05
CA GLN A 213 -0.98 -5.27 6.32
C GLN A 213 -1.88 -6.34 6.94
N TYR A 214 -2.88 -6.87 6.22
CA TYR A 214 -3.95 -7.65 6.86
C TYR A 214 -3.47 -9.00 7.42
N PHE A 215 -2.60 -9.73 6.72
CA PHE A 215 -2.14 -11.04 7.22
C PHE A 215 -1.22 -10.93 8.45
N ALA A 216 -0.59 -9.78 8.71
CA ALA A 216 0.09 -9.55 9.99
C ALA A 216 -0.93 -9.44 11.15
N HIS A 217 -2.06 -8.79 10.90
CA HIS A 217 -3.19 -8.75 11.83
C HIS A 217 -3.78 -10.14 12.05
N LEU A 218 -4.06 -10.90 10.97
CA LEU A 218 -4.57 -12.28 11.06
C LEU A 218 -3.62 -13.21 11.81
N LEU A 219 -2.31 -13.08 11.60
CA LEU A 219 -1.29 -13.85 12.33
C LEU A 219 -1.36 -13.60 13.85
N THR A 220 -1.65 -12.36 14.26
CA THR A 220 -1.82 -12.01 15.68
C THR A 220 -3.11 -12.62 16.26
N LEU A 221 -4.18 -12.70 15.46
CA LEU A 221 -5.41 -13.38 15.85
C LEU A 221 -5.20 -14.90 15.97
N GLU A 222 -4.50 -15.50 15.00
CA GLU A 222 -4.21 -16.95 14.98
C GLU A 222 -3.38 -17.38 16.20
N GLN A 223 -2.41 -16.55 16.61
CA GLN A 223 -1.62 -16.78 17.83
C GLN A 223 -2.44 -16.74 19.12
N ARG A 224 -3.59 -16.06 19.11
CA ARG A 224 -4.54 -16.06 20.23
C ARG A 224 -5.45 -17.28 20.14
N GLU A 225 -6.23 -17.37 19.06
CA GLU A 225 -7.16 -18.45 18.78
C GLU A 225 -7.37 -18.57 17.25
N GLU A 226 -7.04 -19.73 16.66
CA GLU A 226 -7.15 -19.99 15.22
C GLU A 226 -8.52 -19.63 14.60
N PRO A 227 -9.68 -19.94 15.24
CA PRO A 227 -10.98 -19.57 14.67
C PRO A 227 -11.21 -18.06 14.51
N LEU A 228 -10.50 -17.21 15.26
CA LEU A 228 -10.62 -15.76 15.14
C LEU A 228 -10.03 -15.26 13.81
N ALA A 229 -8.89 -15.80 13.39
CA ALA A 229 -8.26 -15.42 12.13
C ALA A 229 -9.14 -15.82 10.94
N LEU A 230 -9.71 -17.02 10.96
CA LEU A 230 -10.59 -17.50 9.90
C LEU A 230 -11.91 -16.70 9.84
N ALA A 231 -12.48 -16.33 10.98
CA ALA A 231 -13.68 -15.49 11.03
C ALA A 231 -13.42 -14.07 10.51
N ALA A 232 -12.29 -13.46 10.88
CA ALA A 232 -11.87 -12.16 10.35
C ALA A 232 -11.63 -12.23 8.83
N PHE A 233 -10.96 -13.27 8.35
CA PHE A 233 -10.77 -13.52 6.93
C PHE A 233 -12.10 -13.68 6.18
N ALA A 234 -13.06 -14.42 6.74
CA ALA A 234 -14.40 -14.54 6.16
C ALA A 234 -15.12 -13.18 6.01
N LEU A 235 -14.96 -12.32 7.03
CA LEU A 235 -15.51 -10.97 7.03
C LEU A 235 -14.88 -10.13 5.91
N GLU A 236 -13.56 -10.11 5.81
CA GLU A 236 -12.85 -9.41 4.75
C GLU A 236 -13.28 -9.92 3.37
N LYS A 237 -13.32 -11.23 3.13
CA LYS A 237 -13.74 -11.78 1.83
C LYS A 237 -15.17 -11.45 1.45
N ARG A 238 -16.09 -11.37 2.41
CA ARG A 238 -17.45 -10.90 2.14
C ARG A 238 -17.45 -9.45 1.64
N ILE A 239 -16.69 -8.57 2.28
CA ILE A 239 -16.58 -7.15 1.90
C ILE A 239 -15.86 -7.02 0.55
N ALA A 240 -14.76 -7.75 0.36
CA ALA A 240 -14.00 -7.76 -0.89
C ALA A 240 -14.85 -8.26 -2.07
N LEU A 241 -15.69 -9.28 -1.87
CA LEU A 241 -16.61 -9.79 -2.88
C LEU A 241 -17.62 -8.74 -3.35
N GLU A 242 -18.17 -7.96 -2.41
CA GLU A 242 -19.08 -6.87 -2.76
C GLU A 242 -18.33 -5.76 -3.52
N ALA A 243 -17.19 -5.33 -3.00
CA ALA A 243 -16.38 -4.28 -3.59
C ALA A 243 -15.90 -4.65 -5.01
N TYR A 244 -15.41 -5.88 -5.22
CA TYR A 244 -14.96 -6.36 -6.52
C TYR A 244 -16.13 -6.60 -7.48
N GLY A 245 -17.30 -7.00 -6.98
CA GLY A 245 -18.53 -7.05 -7.77
C GLY A 245 -18.89 -5.67 -8.34
N ARG A 246 -18.83 -4.63 -7.50
CA ARG A 246 -19.04 -3.23 -7.93
C ARG A 246 -17.97 -2.77 -8.91
N LEU A 247 -16.69 -3.04 -8.63
CA LEU A 247 -15.58 -2.71 -9.51
C LEU A 247 -15.76 -3.32 -10.90
N HIS A 248 -16.09 -4.62 -10.97
CA HIS A 248 -16.34 -5.31 -12.24
C HIS A 248 -17.48 -4.65 -13.00
N MET A 249 -18.62 -4.41 -12.36
CA MET A 249 -19.78 -3.75 -12.99
C MET A 249 -19.46 -2.36 -13.52
N GLU A 250 -18.75 -1.54 -12.74
CA GLU A 250 -18.40 -0.19 -13.14
C GLU A 250 -17.37 -0.16 -14.27
N LEU A 251 -16.41 -1.09 -14.28
CA LEU A 251 -15.45 -1.23 -15.38
C LEU A 251 -16.11 -1.72 -16.67
N ASP A 252 -17.03 -2.68 -16.58
CA ASP A 252 -17.82 -3.16 -17.71
C ASP A 252 -18.64 -2.02 -18.33
N ALA A 253 -19.34 -1.24 -17.49
CA ALA A 253 -20.09 -0.06 -17.93
C ALA A 253 -19.21 1.01 -18.61
N ARG A 254 -17.92 1.08 -18.25
CA ARG A 254 -16.92 2.00 -18.85
C ARG A 254 -16.23 1.41 -20.10
N GLY A 255 -16.61 0.21 -20.53
CA GLY A 255 -16.05 -0.45 -21.72
C GLY A 255 -14.67 -1.07 -21.47
N ALA A 256 -14.43 -1.61 -20.27
CA ALA A 256 -13.24 -2.39 -20.00
C ALA A 256 -13.15 -3.61 -20.93
N SER A 257 -11.92 -3.97 -21.29
CA SER A 257 -11.64 -5.14 -22.12
C SER A 257 -12.05 -6.44 -21.44
N SER A 258 -12.43 -7.44 -22.24
CA SER A 258 -12.75 -8.78 -21.73
C SER A 258 -11.63 -9.35 -20.88
N THR A 259 -10.36 -9.09 -21.23
CA THR A 259 -9.20 -9.52 -20.44
C THR A 259 -9.26 -9.03 -18.99
N VAL A 260 -9.64 -7.78 -18.74
CA VAL A 260 -9.78 -7.22 -17.39
C VAL A 260 -11.00 -7.79 -16.67
N LEU A 261 -12.13 -7.87 -17.37
CA LEU A 261 -13.38 -8.38 -16.81
C LEU A 261 -13.26 -9.86 -16.42
N ASP A 262 -12.70 -10.70 -17.29
CA ASP A 262 -12.46 -12.12 -17.05
C ASP A 262 -11.49 -12.35 -15.88
N TRP A 263 -10.45 -11.51 -15.77
CA TRP A 263 -9.52 -11.55 -14.64
C TRP A 263 -10.21 -11.26 -13.31
N LEU A 264 -11.00 -10.18 -13.24
CA LEU A 264 -11.79 -9.86 -12.05
C LEU A 264 -12.84 -10.93 -11.75
N ALA A 265 -13.52 -11.46 -12.76
CA ALA A 265 -14.49 -12.53 -12.62
C ALA A 265 -13.85 -13.81 -12.07
N GLY A 266 -12.60 -14.11 -12.46
CA GLY A 266 -11.81 -15.21 -11.91
C GLY A 266 -11.56 -15.06 -10.41
N ILE A 267 -11.09 -13.88 -9.97
CA ILE A 267 -10.87 -13.56 -8.55
C ILE A 267 -12.19 -13.69 -7.76
N ILE A 268 -13.26 -13.04 -8.24
CA ILE A 268 -14.58 -13.08 -7.61
C ILE A 268 -15.11 -14.53 -7.56
N GLY A 269 -14.89 -15.31 -8.61
CA GLY A 269 -15.31 -16.71 -8.71
C GLY A 269 -14.63 -17.59 -7.67
N GLU A 270 -13.32 -17.45 -7.51
CA GLU A 270 -12.53 -18.16 -6.50
C GLU A 270 -13.03 -17.84 -5.08
N TRP A 271 -13.19 -16.56 -4.76
CA TRP A 271 -13.72 -16.14 -3.46
C TRP A 271 -15.14 -16.66 -3.21
N LYS A 272 -16.04 -16.57 -4.21
CA LYS A 272 -17.41 -17.11 -4.09
C LYS A 272 -17.40 -18.63 -3.86
N HIS A 273 -16.50 -19.35 -4.50
CA HIS A 273 -16.38 -20.79 -4.32
C HIS A 273 -15.91 -21.13 -2.89
N ALA A 274 -14.83 -20.50 -2.43
CA ALA A 274 -14.27 -20.71 -1.10
C ALA A 274 -15.29 -20.37 0.01
N MET A 275 -16.00 -19.26 -0.12
CA MET A 275 -17.02 -18.82 0.85
C MET A 275 -18.20 -19.80 0.99
N ARG A 276 -18.39 -20.75 0.07
CA ARG A 276 -19.45 -21.77 0.16
C ARG A 276 -19.02 -23.06 0.87
N GLY A 277 -17.73 -23.26 1.14
CA GLY A 277 -17.29 -24.48 1.82
C GLY A 277 -15.80 -24.81 1.82
N ASP A 278 -14.93 -23.94 1.29
CA ASP A 278 -13.48 -24.18 1.23
C ASP A 278 -12.67 -22.94 1.66
N LEU A 279 -13.17 -22.22 2.66
CA LEU A 279 -12.56 -20.98 3.15
C LEU A 279 -11.17 -21.23 3.75
N GLU A 280 -10.97 -22.36 4.43
CA GLU A 280 -9.68 -22.73 5.01
C GLU A 280 -8.60 -22.94 3.94
N ALA A 281 -8.95 -23.55 2.80
CA ALA A 281 -8.00 -23.71 1.70
C ALA A 281 -7.66 -22.36 1.07
N LEU A 282 -8.64 -21.47 0.89
CA LEU A 282 -8.38 -20.12 0.40
C LEU A 282 -7.49 -19.34 1.37
N TYR A 283 -7.79 -19.41 2.68
CA TYR A 283 -6.95 -18.80 3.72
C TYR A 283 -5.53 -19.33 3.62
N LEU A 284 -5.33 -20.65 3.58
CA LEU A 284 -4.01 -21.26 3.47
C LEU A 284 -3.25 -20.79 2.23
N LYS A 285 -3.94 -20.73 1.07
CA LYS A 285 -3.38 -20.29 -0.21
C LYS A 285 -2.91 -18.83 -0.14
N GLU A 286 -3.77 -17.94 0.33
CA GLU A 286 -3.49 -16.50 0.36
C GLU A 286 -2.53 -16.13 1.49
N ALA A 287 -2.62 -16.77 2.66
CA ALA A 287 -1.67 -16.62 3.77
C ALA A 287 -0.27 -17.02 3.33
N TRP A 288 -0.13 -18.18 2.69
CA TRP A 288 1.15 -18.66 2.17
C TRP A 288 1.78 -17.64 1.22
N ARG A 289 1.00 -17.17 0.23
CA ARG A 289 1.44 -16.18 -0.74
C ARG A 289 1.82 -14.85 -0.06
N SER A 290 0.97 -14.35 0.82
CA SER A 290 1.15 -13.09 1.56
C SER A 290 2.41 -13.12 2.43
N HIS A 291 2.59 -14.16 3.25
CA HIS A 291 3.75 -14.27 4.14
C HIS A 291 5.06 -14.40 3.35
N TRP A 292 5.07 -15.12 2.23
CA TRP A 292 6.26 -15.18 1.38
C TRP A 292 6.58 -13.87 0.70
N LEU A 293 5.59 -13.18 0.11
CA LEU A 293 5.82 -11.91 -0.57
C LEU A 293 6.37 -10.86 0.39
N ASP A 294 5.74 -10.70 1.55
CA ASP A 294 6.17 -9.73 2.55
C ASP A 294 7.56 -10.07 3.11
N LEU A 295 7.86 -11.36 3.33
CA LEU A 295 9.19 -11.81 3.73
C LEU A 295 10.26 -11.45 2.69
N HIS A 296 9.98 -11.63 1.39
CA HIS A 296 10.92 -11.25 0.34
C HIS A 296 11.14 -9.73 0.31
N ASP A 297 10.09 -8.94 0.47
CA ASP A 297 10.18 -7.48 0.53
C ASP A 297 11.06 -7.04 1.72
N ASP A 298 10.79 -7.54 2.93
CA ASP A 298 11.55 -7.22 4.15
C ASP A 298 13.04 -7.61 4.04
N LEU A 299 13.32 -8.80 3.50
CA LEU A 299 14.69 -9.27 3.30
C LEU A 299 15.42 -8.45 2.24
N SER A 300 14.76 -8.11 1.14
CA SER A 300 15.37 -7.30 0.08
C SER A 300 15.67 -5.88 0.56
N GLY A 301 14.79 -5.32 1.40
CA GLY A 301 14.94 -3.98 1.99
C GLY A 301 15.86 -3.94 3.20
N GLN A 302 16.22 -5.08 3.80
CA GLN A 302 16.95 -5.17 5.08
C GLN A 302 16.23 -4.42 6.22
N THR A 303 14.91 -4.56 6.26
CA THR A 303 14.01 -3.84 7.20
C THR A 303 13.20 -4.82 8.06
N CYS A 304 13.83 -5.92 8.46
CA CYS A 304 13.14 -7.01 9.15
C CYS A 304 12.70 -6.58 10.56
N THR A 305 11.53 -7.00 10.99
CA THR A 305 10.96 -6.71 12.31
C THR A 305 10.63 -8.00 13.05
N ALA A 306 10.10 -7.89 14.27
CA ALA A 306 9.51 -9.03 14.97
C ALA A 306 8.37 -9.70 14.17
N SER A 307 7.63 -8.92 13.37
CA SER A 307 6.58 -9.45 12.48
C SER A 307 7.20 -10.36 11.41
N THR A 308 8.32 -9.98 10.80
CA THR A 308 9.05 -10.80 9.82
C THR A 308 9.41 -12.17 10.39
N LEU A 309 9.94 -12.22 11.62
CA LEU A 309 10.28 -13.48 12.29
C LEU A 309 9.05 -14.34 12.61
N ALA A 310 7.93 -13.71 12.97
CA ALA A 310 6.66 -14.40 13.20
C ALA A 310 6.12 -15.03 11.90
N ARG A 311 6.20 -14.31 10.77
CA ARG A 311 5.84 -14.83 9.44
C ARG A 311 6.69 -16.03 9.05
N ILE A 312 8.01 -15.99 9.27
CA ILE A 312 8.90 -17.14 9.04
C ILE A 312 8.47 -18.33 9.92
N GLY A 313 8.13 -18.07 11.19
CA GLY A 313 7.62 -19.10 12.10
C GLY A 313 6.32 -19.75 11.61
N TRP A 314 5.41 -18.96 11.04
CA TRP A 314 4.20 -19.45 10.39
C TRP A 314 4.56 -20.32 9.17
N LEU A 315 5.37 -19.82 8.25
CA LEU A 315 5.78 -20.53 7.03
C LEU A 315 6.48 -21.86 7.35
N GLU A 316 7.35 -21.89 8.35
CA GLU A 316 8.03 -23.11 8.80
C GLU A 316 7.05 -24.15 9.35
N ARG A 317 6.08 -23.72 10.15
CA ARG A 317 5.06 -24.60 10.74
C ARG A 317 4.15 -25.18 9.66
N THR A 318 3.62 -24.32 8.79
CA THR A 318 2.79 -24.69 7.64
C THR A 318 3.54 -25.63 6.69
N THR A 319 4.82 -25.39 6.43
CA THR A 319 5.66 -26.30 5.63
C THR A 319 5.80 -27.67 6.29
N ARG A 320 5.88 -27.77 7.63
CA ARG A 320 6.01 -29.08 8.31
C ARG A 320 4.68 -29.83 8.37
N GLU A 321 3.61 -29.13 8.66
CA GLU A 321 2.33 -29.73 9.06
C GLU A 321 1.33 -29.82 7.90
N ARG A 322 1.42 -28.91 6.92
CA ARG A 322 0.41 -28.70 5.87
C ARG A 322 0.99 -28.74 4.45
N HIS A 323 2.21 -29.26 4.24
CA HIS A 323 2.85 -29.30 2.90
C HIS A 323 2.01 -30.02 1.85
N GLY A 324 1.38 -31.14 2.20
CA GLY A 324 0.50 -31.86 1.28
C GLY A 324 -0.73 -31.05 0.84
N ASP A 325 -1.25 -30.18 1.71
CA ASP A 325 -2.33 -29.26 1.35
C ASP A 325 -1.83 -28.16 0.44
N LEU A 326 -0.65 -27.58 0.75
CA LEU A 326 -0.01 -26.59 -0.10
C LEU A 326 0.25 -27.11 -1.51
N GLN A 327 0.73 -28.35 -1.67
CA GLN A 327 0.96 -28.97 -2.98
C GLN A 327 -0.32 -29.14 -3.81
N ARG A 328 -1.47 -29.31 -3.15
CA ARG A 328 -2.77 -29.39 -3.83
C ARG A 328 -3.27 -28.03 -4.30
N LEU A 329 -2.93 -26.97 -3.56
CA LEU A 329 -3.43 -25.61 -3.80
C LEU A 329 -2.51 -24.76 -4.67
N LEU A 330 -1.20 -25.01 -4.61
CA LEU A 330 -0.17 -24.14 -5.15
C LEU A 330 1.01 -24.96 -5.70
N PRO A 331 1.71 -24.46 -6.73
CA PRO A 331 2.97 -25.03 -7.17
C PRO A 331 4.08 -24.67 -6.17
N VAL A 332 4.22 -25.48 -5.12
CA VAL A 332 5.24 -25.31 -4.08
C VAL A 332 6.40 -26.29 -4.24
N GLU A 333 7.59 -25.81 -3.87
CA GLU A 333 8.82 -26.62 -3.90
C GLU A 333 8.75 -27.81 -2.90
N PRO A 334 9.65 -28.81 -3.06
CA PRO A 334 9.75 -29.91 -2.12
C PRO A 334 9.97 -29.41 -0.68
N GLN A 335 9.31 -30.07 0.29
CA GLN A 335 9.31 -29.67 1.70
C GLN A 335 10.72 -29.41 2.25
N ARG A 336 11.68 -30.26 1.91
CA ARG A 336 13.07 -30.12 2.34
C ARG A 336 13.70 -28.81 1.86
N GLN A 337 13.47 -28.43 0.60
CA GLN A 337 14.00 -27.21 0.02
C GLN A 337 13.39 -25.99 0.71
N LEU A 338 12.08 -25.96 0.91
CA LEU A 338 11.38 -24.88 1.62
C LEU A 338 11.92 -24.69 3.04
N ILE A 339 12.16 -25.77 3.79
CA ILE A 339 12.75 -25.70 5.13
C ILE A 339 14.17 -25.11 5.10
N GLU A 340 14.97 -25.48 4.10
CA GLU A 340 16.34 -24.95 3.94
C GLU A 340 16.34 -23.46 3.54
N GLU A 341 15.39 -23.03 2.71
CA GLU A 341 15.19 -21.62 2.35
C GLU A 341 14.73 -20.79 3.55
N LEU A 342 13.72 -21.26 4.30
CA LEU A 342 13.21 -20.58 5.49
C LEU A 342 14.27 -20.46 6.60
N ARG A 343 15.13 -21.47 6.75
CA ARG A 343 16.27 -21.39 7.69
C ARG A 343 17.25 -20.27 7.30
N ARG A 344 17.55 -20.12 6.00
CA ARG A 344 18.40 -19.04 5.49
C ARG A 344 17.73 -17.68 5.67
N ALA A 345 16.44 -17.59 5.37
CA ALA A 345 15.64 -16.39 5.58
C ALA A 345 15.65 -15.96 7.05
N ARG A 346 15.49 -16.90 8.00
CA ARG A 346 15.56 -16.62 9.44
C ARG A 346 16.90 -16.01 9.85
N GLN A 347 18.01 -16.60 9.41
CA GLN A 347 19.36 -16.10 9.69
C GLN A 347 19.62 -14.69 9.12
N LEU A 348 19.01 -14.36 7.97
CA LEU A 348 19.08 -13.02 7.41
C LEU A 348 18.20 -12.04 8.21
N ALA A 349 16.96 -12.43 8.52
CA ALA A 349 16.02 -11.60 9.26
C ALA A 349 16.50 -11.26 10.67
N GLU A 350 17.19 -12.18 11.36
CA GLU A 350 17.81 -11.93 12.66
C GLU A 350 18.96 -10.90 12.57
N ARG A 351 19.70 -10.88 11.46
CA ARG A 351 20.80 -9.92 11.24
C ARG A 351 20.31 -8.53 10.84
N TRP A 352 19.14 -8.44 10.22
CA TRP A 352 18.57 -7.19 9.71
C TRP A 352 17.39 -6.69 10.55
N GLN A 353 17.34 -7.06 11.84
CA GLN A 353 16.33 -6.53 12.75
C GLN A 353 16.48 -5.01 12.90
N ILE A 354 15.38 -4.29 12.66
CA ILE A 354 15.22 -2.88 13.02
C ILE A 354 14.36 -2.78 14.29
N ALA A 355 14.67 -1.77 15.11
CA ALA A 355 14.11 -1.59 16.45
C ALA A 355 12.64 -1.12 16.43
#